data_AF-A0A1M7ESH6-F1
#
_entry.id   AF-A0A1M7ESH6-F1
#
_cell.length_a   1.000
_cell.length_b   1.000
_cell.length_c   1.000
_cell.angle_alpha   90.00
_cell.angle_beta   90.00
_cell.angle_gamma   90.00
#
_symmetry.space_group_name_H-M   'P 1'
#
loop_
_entity.id
_entity.type
_entity.pdbx_description
1 polymer ?
#
loop_
_entity_poly.entity_id
_entity_poly.type
_entity_poly.pdbx_seq_one_letter_code
_entity_poly.pdbx_strand_id
1 'polypeptide(L)' 'MEAREFVAQGDRVLVIGFAQGKIKATKRAWEDNWVFAITVRNGKPTKIREYIDTQALARASEMAANPKP' A
#
# COMPACT_ATOMS: atom_id res chain seq x y z
N MET A 1 1.50 -6.39 -6.57
CA MET A 1 1.77 -6.44 -5.12
C MET A 1 2.38 -7.79 -4.83
N GLU A 2 3.39 -7.82 -3.99
CA GLU A 2 4.15 -9.01 -3.61
C GLU A 2 4.32 -9.03 -2.08
N ALA A 3 3.84 -10.08 -1.42
CA ALA A 3 4.11 -10.32 -0.01
C ALA A 3 5.46 -11.01 0.13
N ARG A 4 6.31 -10.51 1.04
CA ARG A 4 7.72 -10.93 1.16
C ARG A 4 8.00 -11.60 2.50
N GLU A 5 7.40 -11.10 3.58
CA GLU A 5 7.62 -11.61 4.93
C GLU A 5 6.31 -11.64 5.73
N PHE A 6 6.22 -12.61 6.65
CA PHE A 6 5.09 -12.83 7.52
C PHE A 6 5.56 -12.99 8.96
N VAL A 7 5.11 -12.13 9.86
CA VAL A 7 5.39 -12.19 11.30
C VAL A 7 4.08 -12.39 12.04
N ALA A 8 3.93 -13.52 12.74
CA ALA A 8 2.70 -13.87 13.45
C ALA A 8 2.89 -13.81 14.97
N GLN A 9 1.93 -13.19 15.67
CA GLN A 9 1.84 -13.16 17.12
C GLN A 9 0.37 -13.13 17.56
N GLY A 10 -0.07 -14.14 18.31
CA GLY A 10 -1.45 -14.25 18.76
C GLY A 10 -2.43 -14.33 17.58
N ASP A 11 -3.47 -13.49 17.60
CA ASP A 11 -4.47 -13.38 16.51
C ASP A 11 -4.06 -12.42 15.39
N ARG A 12 -2.80 -11.95 15.38
CA ARG A 12 -2.32 -10.93 14.43
C ARG A 12 -1.17 -11.44 13.57
N VAL A 13 -1.25 -11.13 12.28
CA VAL A 13 -0.20 -11.36 11.28
C VAL A 13 0.19 -10.01 10.69
N LEU A 14 1.49 -9.67 10.76
CA LEU A 14 2.07 -8.60 9.97
C LEU A 14 2.55 -9.20 8.65
N VAL A 15 2.02 -8.70 7.55
CA VAL A 15 2.48 -9.01 6.21
C VAL A 15 3.29 -7.83 5.72
N ILE A 16 4.54 -8.06 5.37
CA ILE A 16 5.46 -7.04 4.87
C ILE A 16 5.67 -7.33 3.39
N GLY A 17 5.60 -6.29 2.56
CA GLY A 17 5.73 -6.49 1.15
C GLY A 17 5.99 -5.22 0.36
N PHE A 18 5.86 -5.38 -0.95
CA PHE A 18 6.15 -4.34 -1.90
C PHE A 18 5.05 -4.25 -2.95
N ALA A 19 4.76 -3.04 -3.38
CA ALA A 19 3.90 -2.79 -4.52
C ALA A 19 4.54 -1.72 -5.40
N GLN A 20 4.32 -1.86 -6.69
CA GLN A 20 4.61 -0.83 -7.67
C GLN A 20 3.42 -0.73 -8.62
N GLY A 21 3.26 0.45 -9.19
CA GLY A 21 2.15 0.69 -10.10
C GLY A 21 2.28 2.01 -10.83
N LYS A 22 1.22 2.36 -11.53
CA LYS A 22 1.14 3.59 -12.33
C LYS A 22 -0.21 4.26 -12.07
N ILE A 23 -0.19 5.55 -11.73
CA ILE A 23 -1.42 6.33 -11.60
C ILE A 23 -2.02 6.53 -12.99
N LYS A 24 -3.29 6.12 -13.17
CA LYS A 24 -3.95 6.11 -14.49
C LYS A 24 -4.02 7.51 -15.12
N ALA A 25 -4.28 8.54 -14.31
CA ALA A 25 -4.47 9.92 -14.74
C ALA A 25 -3.15 10.59 -15.16
N THR A 26 -2.13 10.52 -14.31
CA THR A 26 -0.84 11.20 -14.54
C THR A 26 0.16 10.37 -15.33
N LYS A 27 -0.10 9.06 -15.48
CA LYS A 27 0.85 8.09 -16.02
C LYS A 27 2.18 8.03 -15.23
N ARG A 28 2.23 8.52 -13.99
CA ARG A 28 3.44 8.46 -13.15
C ARG A 28 3.49 7.13 -12.40
N ALA A 29 4.69 6.55 -12.34
CA ALA A 29 4.95 5.34 -11.57
C ALA A 29 5.03 5.68 -10.08
N TRP A 30 4.77 4.68 -9.24
CA TRP A 30 4.96 4.73 -7.80
C TRP A 30 5.45 3.37 -7.30
N GLU A 31 6.09 3.41 -6.14
CA GLU A 31 6.56 2.26 -5.38
C GLU A 31 6.11 2.44 -3.92
N ASP A 32 5.88 1.33 -3.23
CA ASP A 32 5.39 1.32 -1.85
C ASP A 32 5.97 0.09 -1.12
N ASN A 33 6.74 0.35 -0.06
CA ASN A 33 7.12 -0.65 0.91
C ASN A 33 6.09 -0.60 2.04
N TRP A 34 5.18 -1.58 2.05
CA TRP A 34 4.00 -1.57 2.90
C TRP A 34 4.07 -2.63 3.99
N VAL A 35 3.30 -2.38 5.06
CA VAL A 35 3.02 -3.37 6.11
C VAL A 35 1.52 -3.44 6.32
N PHE A 36 0.94 -4.63 6.18
CA PHE A 36 -0.45 -4.89 6.52
C PHE A 36 -0.53 -5.63 7.84
N ALA A 37 -1.23 -5.03 8.80
CA ALA A 37 -1.58 -5.68 10.05
C ALA A 37 -2.96 -6.31 9.93
N ILE A 38 -2.99 -7.64 9.90
CA ILE A 38 -4.21 -8.43 9.72
C ILE A 38 -4.54 -9.14 11.04
N THR A 39 -5.77 -9.00 11.54
CA THR A 39 -6.29 -9.83 12.62
C THR A 39 -7.04 -11.01 12.04
N VAL A 40 -6.72 -12.23 12.48
CA VAL A 40 -7.30 -13.49 12.03
C VAL A 40 -8.06 -14.16 13.19
N ARG A 41 -9.33 -14.49 12.98
CA ARG A 41 -10.16 -15.25 13.93
C ARG A 41 -10.88 -16.36 13.21
N ASN A 42 -10.90 -17.56 13.79
CA ASN A 42 -11.50 -18.76 13.18
C ASN A 42 -10.98 -19.00 11.75
N GLY A 43 -9.68 -18.78 11.53
CA GLY A 43 -9.02 -18.94 10.23
C GLY A 43 -9.38 -17.87 9.19
N LYS A 44 -10.07 -16.78 9.55
CA LYS A 44 -10.50 -15.72 8.63
C LYS A 44 -9.99 -14.34 9.04
N PRO A 45 -9.57 -13.48 8.09
CA PRO A 45 -9.31 -12.08 8.37
C PRO A 45 -10.57 -11.37 8.90
N THR A 46 -10.45 -10.68 10.02
CA THR A 46 -11.55 -9.90 10.63
C THR A 46 -11.25 -8.40 10.72
N LYS A 47 -9.97 -8.02 10.61
CA LYS A 47 -9.54 -6.62 10.52
C LYS A 47 -8.27 -6.52 9.68
N ILE A 48 -8.19 -5.49 8.86
CA ILE A 48 -6.99 -5.11 8.12
C ILE A 48 -6.69 -3.66 8.43
N ARG A 49 -5.44 -3.37 8.79
CA ARG A 49 -4.91 -2.01 8.90
C ARG A 49 -3.67 -1.92 8.04
N GLU A 50 -3.69 -1.02 7.08
CA GLU A 50 -2.62 -0.83 6.11
C GLU A 50 -1.71 0.33 6.56
N TYR A 51 -0.41 0.11 6.46
CA TYR A 51 0.63 1.14 6.59
C TYR A 51 1.36 1.19 5.26
N ILE A 52 1.11 2.26 4.51
CA ILE A 52 1.56 2.45 3.12
C ILE A 52 2.22 3.82 2.97
N ASP A 53 3.09 3.97 1.97
CA ASP A 53 3.66 5.26 1.59
C ASP A 53 2.64 6.10 0.81
N THR A 54 1.76 6.76 1.57
CA THR A 54 0.77 7.69 1.00
C THR A 54 1.42 8.90 0.31
N GLN A 55 2.66 9.25 0.66
CA GLN A 55 3.38 10.37 0.03
C GLN A 55 3.85 10.00 -1.38
N ALA A 56 4.35 8.78 -1.59
CA ALA A 56 4.70 8.29 -2.93
C ALA A 56 3.48 8.31 -3.86
N LEU A 57 2.33 7.86 -3.36
CA LEU A 57 1.05 7.91 -4.09
C LEU A 57 0.61 9.35 -4.38
N ALA A 58 0.72 10.25 -3.40
CA ALA A 58 0.36 11.66 -3.58
C ALA A 58 1.23 12.34 -4.66
N ARG A 59 2.55 12.13 -4.63
CA ARG A 59 3.49 12.65 -5.64
C ARG A 59 3.19 12.10 -7.03
N ALA A 60 2.90 10.81 -7.14
CA ALA A 60 2.51 10.22 -8.42
C ALA A 60 1.14 10.72 -8.92
N SER A 61 0.25 11.15 -8.01
CA SER A 61 -1.09 11.66 -8.34
C SER A 61 -1.12 13.14 -8.69
N GLU A 62 -0.05 13.88 -8.43
CA GLU A 62 0.05 15.30 -8.75
C GLU A 62 -0.05 15.54 -10.26
N MET A 63 -1.11 16.25 -10.66
CA MET A 63 -1.36 16.68 -12.03
C MET A 63 -0.47 17.88 -12.36
N ALA A 64 0.02 17.96 -13.60
CA ALA A 64 0.69 19.17 -14.07
C ALA A 64 -0.26 20.36 -13.91
N ALA A 65 0.23 21.48 -13.36
CA ALA A 65 -0.52 22.72 -13.36
C ALA A 65 -0.86 23.07 -14.81
N ASN A 66 -2.14 23.32 -15.08
CA ASN A 66 -2.56 23.78 -16.40
C ASN A 66 -1.79 25.08 -16.69
N PRO A 67 -1.12 25.24 -17.85
CA PRO A 67 -0.57 26.52 -18.23
C PRO A 67 -1.72 27.54 -18.16
N LYS A 68 -1.53 28.62 -17.39
CA LYS A 68 -2.47 29.75 -17.46
C LYS A 68 -2.42 30.28 -18.91
N PRO A 69 -3.59 30.63 -19.49
CA PRO A 69 -3.63 31.25 -20.81
C PRO A 69 -2.84 32.55 -20.85
#